data_AF-A0A418BPQ7-F1
#
_entry.id   AF-A0A418BPQ7-F1
#
_cell.length_a   1.000
_cell.length_b   1.000
_cell.length_c   1.000
_cell.angle_alpha   90.00
_cell.angle_beta   90.00
_cell.angle_gamma   90.00
#
_symmetry.space_group_name_H-M   'P 1'
#
loop_
_entity.id
_entity.type
_entity.pdbx_description
1 polymer ?
#
loop_
_entity_poly.entity_id
_entity_poly.type
_entity_poly.pdbx_seq_one_letter_code
_entity_poly.pdbx_strand_id
1 'polypeptide(L)'
;TAIVRVEELAPFPADALKAELAKYANATDVVWIQEEPANQGAWAYAKVHLDKLGVPTRYIGRPSLPATAQGMGKANAKEAQEVMRQAWELL
;
A
#
# COMPACT_ATOMS: atom_id res chain seq x y z
N THR A 1 -6.82 -2.90 -14.06
CA THR A 1 -6.42 -2.48 -12.70
C THR A 1 -6.73 -1.02 -12.48
N ALA A 2 -7.05 -0.63 -11.24
CA ALA A 2 -7.34 0.76 -10.86
C ALA A 2 -6.40 1.19 -9.73
N ILE A 3 -5.98 2.46 -9.73
CA ILE A 3 -5.15 3.04 -8.68
C ILE A 3 -6.00 4.00 -7.87
N VAL A 4 -6.14 3.72 -6.58
CA VAL A 4 -6.87 4.55 -5.62
C VAL A 4 -5.86 5.16 -4.66
N ARG A 5 -5.95 6.48 -4.43
CA ARG A 5 -5.12 7.19 -3.46
C ARG A 5 -5.91 7.42 -2.18
N VAL A 6 -5.25 7.25 -1.03
CA VAL A 6 -5.78 7.56 0.28
C VAL A 6 -5.09 8.85 0.76
N GLU A 7 -5.71 9.99 0.47
CA GLU A 7 -5.15 11.32 0.72
C GLU A 7 -5.19 11.73 2.20
N GLU A 8 -6.20 11.24 2.92
CA GLU A 8 -6.33 11.43 4.37
C GLU A 8 -6.12 10.10 5.06
N LEU A 9 -5.14 10.02 5.96
CA LEU A 9 -4.89 8.81 6.74
C LEU A 9 -5.56 8.87 8.10
N ALA A 10 -5.64 10.04 8.74
CA ALA A 10 -6.19 10.19 10.08
C ALA A 10 -7.07 11.46 10.17
N PRO A 11 -8.37 11.33 10.51
CA PRO A 11 -9.09 10.07 10.78
C PRO A 11 -9.16 9.16 9.54
N PHE A 12 -9.21 7.83 9.74
CA PHE A 12 -9.21 6.90 8.59
C PHE A 12 -10.51 7.05 7.77
N PRO A 13 -10.45 7.27 6.44
CA PRO A 13 -11.59 7.66 5.62
C PRO A 13 -12.42 6.44 5.18
N ALA A 14 -12.97 5.70 6.14
CA ALA A 14 -13.63 4.42 5.93
C ALA A 14 -14.80 4.48 4.93
N ASP A 15 -15.65 5.50 5.05
CA ASP A 15 -16.86 5.62 4.21
C ASP A 15 -16.51 6.02 2.78
N ALA A 16 -15.58 6.97 2.61
CA ALA A 16 -15.08 7.38 1.30
C ALA A 16 -14.39 6.20 0.59
N LEU A 17 -13.55 5.44 1.31
CA LEU A 17 -12.87 4.29 0.74
C LEU A 17 -13.85 3.17 0.34
N LYS A 18 -14.86 2.87 1.16
CA LYS A 18 -15.92 1.91 0.81
C LYS A 18 -16.67 2.33 -0.46
N ALA A 19 -17.05 3.61 -0.55
CA ALA A 19 -17.73 4.14 -1.72
C ALA A 19 -16.87 4.05 -2.99
N GLU A 20 -15.56 4.27 -2.86
CA GLU A 20 -14.62 4.14 -3.99
C GLU A 20 -14.45 2.67 -4.42
N LEU A 21 -14.22 1.76 -3.47
CA LEU A 21 -14.05 0.33 -3.74
C LEU A 21 -15.32 -0.28 -4.37
N ALA A 22 -16.51 0.20 -4.01
CA ALA A 22 -17.77 -0.26 -4.60
C ALA A 22 -17.87 -0.01 -6.13
N LYS A 23 -17.11 0.95 -6.67
CA LYS A 23 -17.02 1.18 -8.13
C LYS A 23 -16.30 0.04 -8.87
N TYR A 24 -15.57 -0.80 -8.14
CA TYR A 24 -14.75 -1.90 -8.64
C TYR A 24 -15.23 -3.24 -8.09
N ALA A 25 -16.54 -3.51 -8.13
CA ALA A 25 -17.15 -4.69 -7.50
C ALA A 25 -16.65 -6.05 -8.03
N ASN A 26 -16.02 -6.08 -9.19
CA ASN A 26 -15.39 -7.27 -9.78
C ASN A 26 -13.91 -7.43 -9.43
N ALA A 27 -13.32 -6.51 -8.66
CA ALA A 27 -11.93 -6.62 -8.22
C ALA A 27 -11.78 -7.81 -7.26
N THR A 28 -10.84 -8.69 -7.57
CA THR A 28 -10.54 -9.90 -6.79
C THR A 28 -9.30 -9.76 -5.90
N ASP A 29 -8.46 -8.76 -6.15
CA ASP A 29 -7.23 -8.48 -5.39
C ASP A 29 -7.18 -6.99 -5.04
N VAL A 30 -7.00 -6.68 -3.76
CA VAL A 30 -6.80 -5.32 -3.25
C VAL A 30 -5.41 -5.26 -2.63
N VAL A 31 -4.59 -4.34 -3.13
CA VAL A 31 -3.19 -4.25 -2.75
C VAL A 31 -2.89 -2.87 -2.20
N TRP A 32 -2.30 -2.82 -1.00
CA TRP A 32 -1.70 -1.61 -0.45
C TRP A 32 -0.28 -1.47 -0.96
N ILE A 33 0.01 -0.38 -1.66
CA ILE A 33 1.31 -0.10 -2.24
C ILE A 33 1.92 1.11 -1.55
N GLN A 34 3.16 1.01 -1.06
CA GLN A 34 3.89 2.15 -0.50
C GLN A 34 5.39 2.03 -0.77
N GLU A 35 6.11 3.15 -0.75
CA GLU A 35 7.56 3.15 -0.87
C GLU A 35 8.24 2.82 0.47
N GLU A 36 7.64 3.21 1.59
CA GLU A 36 8.20 3.04 2.92
C GLU A 36 8.32 1.56 3.32
N PRO A 37 9.27 1.21 4.21
CA PRO A 37 9.35 -0.12 4.83
C PRO A 37 8.04 -0.58 5.47
N ALA A 38 7.77 -1.89 5.49
CA ALA A 38 6.52 -2.45 6.01
C ALA A 38 6.22 -2.11 7.48
N ASN A 39 7.26 -1.87 8.28
CA ASN A 39 7.16 -1.41 9.67
C ASN A 39 7.06 0.12 9.80
N GLN A 40 6.90 0.84 8.69
CA GLN A 40 6.84 2.29 8.56
C GLN A 40 5.72 2.67 7.60
N GLY A 41 5.58 3.97 7.34
CA GLY A 41 4.50 4.51 6.53
C GLY A 41 3.14 4.19 7.15
N ALA A 42 2.14 4.07 6.30
CA ALA A 42 0.75 3.93 6.73
C ALA A 42 0.27 2.48 6.79
N TRP A 43 1.02 1.50 6.24
CA TRP A 43 0.57 0.11 6.12
C TRP A 43 -0.01 -0.46 7.41
N ALA A 44 0.74 -0.40 8.53
CA ALA A 44 0.29 -0.98 9.78
C ALA A 44 -1.00 -0.33 10.32
N TYR A 45 -1.13 0.99 10.14
CA TYR A 45 -2.34 1.72 10.53
C TYR A 45 -3.52 1.36 9.61
N ALA A 46 -3.33 1.49 8.29
CA ALA A 46 -4.34 1.22 7.28
C ALA A 46 -4.85 -0.22 7.35
N LYS A 47 -3.96 -1.20 7.53
CA LYS A 47 -4.30 -2.63 7.60
C LYS A 47 -5.34 -2.92 8.69
N VAL A 48 -5.17 -2.35 9.89
CA VAL A 48 -6.13 -2.53 11.00
C VAL A 48 -7.51 -1.99 10.62
N HIS A 49 -7.58 -0.87 9.91
CA HIS A 49 -8.85 -0.31 9.46
C HIS A 49 -9.46 -1.10 8.31
N LEU A 50 -8.66 -1.50 7.31
CA LEU A 50 -9.10 -2.30 6.17
C LEU A 50 -9.66 -3.66 6.61
N ASP A 51 -9.02 -4.31 7.59
CA ASP A 51 -9.50 -5.55 8.19
C ASP A 51 -10.87 -5.38 8.85
N LYS A 52 -11.08 -4.28 9.59
CA LYS A 52 -12.38 -3.95 10.20
C LYS A 52 -13.46 -3.67 9.16
N LEU A 53 -13.08 -3.20 7.96
CA LEU A 53 -14.00 -3.01 6.83
C LEU A 53 -14.27 -4.30 6.05
N GLY A 54 -13.59 -5.41 6.39
CA GLY A 54 -13.70 -6.68 5.67
C GLY A 54 -13.02 -6.66 4.30
N VAL A 55 -12.02 -5.78 4.10
CA VAL A 55 -11.27 -5.65 2.84
C VAL A 55 -9.93 -6.39 2.99
N PRO A 56 -9.83 -7.66 2.56
CA PRO A 56 -8.57 -8.39 2.60
C PRO A 56 -7.56 -7.69 1.69
N THR A 57 -6.39 -7.37 2.23
CA THR A 57 -5.37 -6.59 1.52
C THR A 57 -4.01 -7.27 1.56
N ARG A 58 -3.34 -7.29 0.41
CA ARG A 58 -1.93 -7.68 0.27
C ARG A 58 -1.05 -6.45 0.29
N TYR A 59 0.21 -6.62 0.70
CA TYR A 59 1.20 -5.55 0.76
C TYR A 59 2.19 -5.65 -0.39
N ILE A 60 2.48 -4.52 -1.04
CA ILE A 60 3.66 -4.31 -1.88
C ILE A 60 4.38 -3.06 -1.37
N GLY A 61 5.64 -3.21 -1.04
CA GLY A 61 6.48 -2.12 -0.56
C GLY A 61 7.80 -2.67 -0.07
N ARG A 62 8.62 -1.82 0.54
CA ARG A 62 9.90 -2.28 1.07
C ARG A 62 9.67 -3.25 2.24
N PRO A 63 10.55 -4.26 2.43
CA PRO A 63 10.51 -5.09 3.63
C PRO A 63 10.75 -4.23 4.88
N SER A 64 10.45 -4.75 6.06
CA SER A 64 10.76 -4.04 7.30
C SER A 64 12.25 -3.72 7.41
N LEU A 65 12.57 -2.46 7.73
CA LEU A 65 13.94 -1.98 7.88
C LEU A 65 14.14 -1.31 9.25
N PRO A 66 15.35 -1.37 9.83
CA PRO A 66 15.69 -0.63 11.05
C PRO A 66 15.93 0.87 10.81
N ALA A 67 15.87 1.32 9.55
CA ALA A 67 16.07 2.70 9.12
C ALA A 67 15.00 3.11 8.10
N THR A 68 14.84 4.41 7.84
CA THR A 68 13.82 4.93 6.91
C THR A 68 14.09 4.56 5.45
N ALA A 69 15.36 4.43 5.07
CA ALA A 69 15.79 4.03 3.74
C ALA A 69 17.20 3.41 3.77
N GLN A 70 17.61 2.81 2.66
CA GLN A 70 19.00 2.37 2.45
C GLN A 70 19.93 3.59 2.32
N GLY A 71 21.04 3.58 3.06
CA GLY A 71 22.04 4.66 2.99
C GLY A 71 22.85 4.69 1.68
N MET A 72 22.90 3.57 0.95
CA MET A 72 23.58 3.50 -0.35
C MET A 72 22.61 3.76 -1.49
N GLY A 73 22.86 4.81 -2.29
CA GLY A 73 21.97 5.22 -3.38
C GLY A 73 21.63 4.11 -4.39
N LYS A 74 22.60 3.25 -4.75
CA LYS A 74 22.34 2.11 -5.64
C LYS A 74 21.40 1.07 -5.02
N ALA A 75 21.56 0.77 -3.74
CA ALA A 75 20.69 -0.17 -3.03
C ALA A 75 19.28 0.42 -2.88
N ASN A 76 19.18 1.71 -2.51
CA ASN A 76 17.92 2.43 -2.42
C ASN A 76 17.15 2.43 -3.75
N ALA A 77 17.83 2.74 -4.85
CA ALA A 77 17.23 2.75 -6.18
C ALA A 77 16.75 1.36 -6.60
N LYS A 78 17.52 0.31 -6.28
CA LYS A 78 17.13 -1.08 -6.55
C LYS A 78 15.87 -1.48 -5.79
N GLU A 79 15.75 -1.11 -4.52
CA GLU A 79 14.53 -1.37 -3.74
C GLU A 79 13.30 -0.64 -4.32
N ALA A 80 13.43 0.64 -4.67
CA ALA A 80 12.35 1.39 -5.29
C ALA A 80 11.92 0.77 -6.64
N GLN A 81 12.88 0.37 -7.47
CA GLN A 81 12.60 -0.33 -8.73
C GLN A 81 11.87 -1.64 -8.51
N GLU A 82 12.22 -2.40 -7.46
CA GLU A 82 11.57 -3.66 -7.15
C GLU A 82 10.11 -3.46 -6.71
N VAL A 83 9.81 -2.46 -5.88
CA VAL A 83 8.44 -2.09 -5.51
C VAL A 83 7.62 -1.73 -6.75
N MET A 84 8.17 -0.89 -7.63
CA MET A 84 7.50 -0.50 -8.87
C MET A 84 7.30 -1.67 -9.83
N ARG A 85 8.30 -2.56 -9.93
CA ARG A 85 8.22 -3.77 -10.76
C ARG A 85 7.06 -4.66 -10.30
N GLN A 86 6.98 -4.96 -9.00
CA GLN A 86 5.89 -5.77 -8.44
C GLN A 86 4.51 -5.10 -8.60
N ALA A 87 4.43 -3.77 -8.45
CA ALA A 87 3.20 -3.04 -8.68
C ALA A 87 2.74 -3.13 -10.14
N TRP A 88 3.68 -3.07 -11.10
CA TRP A 88 3.36 -3.06 -12.54
C TRP A 88 2.99 -4.45 -13.07
N GLU A 89 3.42 -5.51 -12.40
CA GLU A 89 2.96 -6.88 -12.69
C GLU A 89 1.46 -7.09 -12.41
N LEU A 90 0.81 -6.15 -11.71
CA LEU A 90 -0.63 -6.16 -11.47
C LEU A 90 -1.45 -5.47 -12.56
N LEU A 91 -0.81 -4.82 -13.55
CA LEU A 91 -1.48 -4.13 -14.67
C LEU A 91 -1.70 -5.10 -15.84
#